data_AF-A0A455SW82-F1
#
_entry.id   AF-A0A455SW82-F1
#
_cell.length_a   1.000
_cell.length_b   1.000
_cell.length_c   1.000
_cell.angle_alpha   90.00
_cell.angle_beta   90.00
_cell.angle_gamma   90.00
#
_symmetry.space_group_name_H-M   'P 1'
#
loop_
_entity.id
_entity.type
_entity.pdbx_description
1 polymer ?
#
loop_
_entity_poly.entity_id
_entity_poly.type
_entity_poly.pdbx_seq_one_letter_code
_entity_poly.pdbx_strand_id
1 'polypeptide(L)' 'MQQQNDFEVRAGKERIYTGNDAKEAHEVFKAAALKPEYYDRTIDLLYKGRLVAGFKERIGYRPTEDNRKQTDS' A
#
# COMPACT_ATOMS: atom_id res chain seq x y z
N MET A 1 -24.52 7.15 13.45
CA MET A 1 -23.23 7.01 14.15
C MET A 1 -22.18 6.76 13.08
N GLN A 2 -21.19 7.64 12.92
CA GLN A 2 -20.05 7.32 12.04
C GLN A 2 -19.23 6.25 12.76
N GLN A 3 -19.08 5.07 12.15
CA GLN A 3 -18.14 4.08 12.66
C GLN A 3 -16.75 4.70 12.62
N GLN A 4 -16.16 4.93 13.79
CA GLN A 4 -14.75 5.31 13.88
C GLN A 4 -13.94 4.09 13.49
N ASN A 5 -13.30 4.19 12.33
CA ASN A 5 -12.31 3.23 11.89
C ASN A 5 -10.95 3.72 12.40
N ASP A 6 -10.32 2.87 13.19
CA ASP A 6 -9.04 3.15 13.83
C ASP A 6 -7.88 3.11 12.83
N PHE A 7 -7.99 2.32 11.76
CA PHE A 7 -6.98 2.18 10.72
C PHE A 7 -7.45 2.75 9.39
N GLU A 8 -6.52 3.39 8.68
CA GLU A 8 -6.72 3.90 7.34
C GLU A 8 -5.46 3.62 6.52
N VAL A 9 -5.63 3.17 5.27
CA VAL A 9 -4.53 3.09 4.31
C VAL A 9 -4.83 4.04 3.15
N ARG A 10 -3.84 4.87 2.79
CA ARG A 10 -3.93 5.83 1.69
C ARG A 10 -2.87 5.58 0.64
N ALA A 11 -3.22 5.83 -0.62
CA ALA A 11 -2.30 5.96 -1.75
C ALA A 11 -2.36 7.42 -2.25
N GLY A 12 -1.46 8.25 -1.74
CA GLY A 12 -1.53 9.70 -1.88
C GLY A 12 -2.81 10.25 -1.25
N LYS A 13 -3.70 10.81 -2.07
CA LYS A 13 -5.01 11.34 -1.62
C LYS A 13 -6.12 10.29 -1.63
N GLU A 14 -5.91 9.15 -2.28
CA GLU A 14 -6.89 8.08 -2.38
C GLU A 14 -6.89 7.24 -1.10
N ARG A 15 -8.07 6.97 -0.56
CA ARG A 15 -8.24 6.06 0.57
C ARG A 15 -8.56 4.67 0.03
N ILE A 16 -7.68 3.72 0.28
CA ILE A 16 -7.79 2.36 -0.24
C ILE A 16 -8.32 1.37 0.82
N TYR A 17 -8.25 1.73 2.10
CA TYR A 17 -8.81 0.93 3.19
C TYR A 17 -9.20 1.80 4.39
N THR A 18 -10.28 1.41 5.07
CA THR A 18 -10.58 1.82 6.44
C THR A 18 -11.20 0.67 7.21
N GLY A 19 -10.75 0.47 8.44
CA GLY A 19 -11.31 -0.55 9.32
C GLY A 19 -10.69 -0.51 10.71
N ASN A 20 -10.98 -1.53 11.51
CA ASN A 20 -10.49 -1.66 12.89
C ASN A 20 -9.52 -2.83 13.08
N ASP A 21 -9.30 -3.63 12.04
CA ASP A 21 -8.37 -4.76 12.08
C ASP A 21 -6.97 -4.32 11.64
N ALA A 22 -6.03 -4.39 12.57
CA ALA A 22 -4.64 -4.04 12.32
C ALA A 22 -3.97 -4.98 11.31
N LYS A 23 -4.32 -6.28 11.32
CA LYS A 23 -3.76 -7.28 10.42
C LYS A 23 -4.23 -7.01 8.99
N GLU A 24 -5.52 -6.79 8.82
CA GLU A 24 -6.10 -6.47 7.51
C GLU A 24 -5.52 -5.16 6.95
N ALA A 25 -5.44 -4.10 7.78
CA ALA A 25 -4.83 -2.84 7.38
C ALA A 25 -3.37 -3.02 6.90
N HIS A 26 -2.61 -3.85 7.60
CA HIS A 26 -1.22 -4.15 7.26
C HIS A 26 -1.09 -4.98 5.97
N GLU A 27 -1.98 -5.93 5.75
CA GLU A 27 -2.05 -6.70 4.50
C GLU A 27 -2.36 -5.80 3.31
N VAL A 28 -3.35 -4.90 3.44
CA VAL A 28 -3.67 -3.93 2.38
C VAL A 28 -2.50 -2.96 2.14
N PHE A 29 -1.86 -2.46 3.20
CA PHE A 29 -0.69 -1.58 3.09
C PHE A 29 0.45 -2.24 2.29
N LYS A 30 0.76 -3.51 2.56
CA LYS A 30 1.78 -4.26 1.81
C LYS A 30 1.35 -4.55 0.37
N ALA A 31 0.09 -4.96 0.18
CA ALA A 31 -0.44 -5.24 -1.16
C ALA A 31 -0.40 -3.99 -2.04
N ALA A 32 -0.76 -2.82 -1.49
CA ALA A 32 -0.69 -1.55 -2.20
C ALA A 32 0.72 -1.21 -2.69
N ALA A 33 1.74 -1.51 -1.88
CA ALA A 33 3.13 -1.28 -2.27
C ALA A 33 3.64 -2.19 -3.42
N LEU A 34 2.89 -3.23 -3.79
CA LEU A 34 3.21 -4.14 -4.90
C LEU A 34 2.38 -3.86 -6.17
N LYS A 35 1.39 -2.97 -6.08
CA LYS A 35 0.54 -2.64 -7.21
C LYS A 35 1.16 -1.53 -8.06
N PRO A 36 1.40 -1.76 -9.36
CA PRO A 36 1.98 -0.75 -10.24
C PRO A 36 1.19 0.56 -10.29
N GLU A 37 -0.14 0.50 -10.13
CA GLU A 37 -1.05 1.66 -10.12
C GLU A 37 -0.78 2.67 -9.00
N TYR A 38 0.05 2.31 -8.01
CA TYR A 38 0.41 3.18 -6.89
C TYR A 38 1.92 3.48 -6.80
N TYR A 39 2.73 3.07 -7.77
CA TYR A 39 4.19 3.28 -7.72
C TYR A 39 4.59 4.75 -7.80
N ASP A 40 3.75 5.59 -8.39
CA ASP A 40 3.91 7.04 -8.44
C ASP A 40 3.34 7.75 -7.19
N ARG A 41 2.91 7.00 -6.17
CA ARG A 41 2.26 7.56 -4.96
C ARG A 41 2.98 7.13 -3.69
N THR A 42 2.87 7.97 -2.65
CA THR A 42 3.15 7.53 -1.29
C THR A 42 2.03 6.60 -0.83
N ILE A 43 2.38 5.50 -0.19
CA ILE A 43 1.42 4.64 0.50
C ILE A 43 1.58 4.86 1.99
N ASP A 44 0.52 5.27 2.68
CA ASP A 44 0.54 5.61 4.10
C ASP A 44 -0.42 4.70 4.87
N LEU A 45 0.06 4.11 5.97
CA LEU A 45 -0.75 3.44 6.98
C LEU A 45 -0.93 4.39 8.16
N LEU A 46 -2.17 4.73 8.46
CA LEU A 46 -2.55 5.60 9.57
C LEU A 46 -3.30 4.83 10.66
N TYR A 47 -3.02 5.16 11.92
CA TYR A 47 -3.78 4.73 13.09
C TYR A 47 -4.32 5.97 13.80
N LYS A 48 -5.65 6.10 13.91
CA LYS A 48 -6.35 7.26 14.48
C LYS A 48 -5.87 8.59 13.88
N GLY A 49 -5.65 8.58 12.57
CA GLY A 49 -5.16 9.73 11.80
C GLY A 49 -3.66 10.03 11.96
N ARG A 50 -2.89 9.22 12.69
CA ARG A 50 -1.44 9.36 12.83
C ARG A 50 -0.72 8.39 11.92
N LEU A 51 0.29 8.86 11.18
CA LEU A 51 1.12 8.02 10.33
C LEU A 51 1.91 7.01 11.18
N VAL A 52 1.76 5.73 10.87
CA VAL A 52 2.47 4.61 11.53
C VAL A 52 3.57 4.05 10.63
N ALA A 53 3.28 3.91 9.34
CA ALA A 53 4.23 3.44 8.34
C ALA A 53 3.94 4.08 6.99
N GLY A 54 4.97 4.22 6.15
CA GLY A 54 4.82 4.77 4.81
C GLY A 54 5.82 4.18 3.81
N PHE A 55 5.36 3.89 2.61
CA PHE A 55 6.22 3.68 1.45
C PHE A 55 6.30 4.97 0.64
N LYS A 56 7.52 5.39 0.30
CA LYS A 56 7.73 6.54 -0.60
C LYS A 56 7.42 6.15 -2.03
N GLU A 57 7.08 7.17 -2.81
CA GLU A 57 6.96 7.09 -4.27
C GLU A 57 8.20 6.41 -4.85
N ARG A 58 7.99 5.44 -5.72
CA ARG A 58 9.06 4.72 -6.41
C ARG A 58 9.35 5.41 -7.74
N ILE A 59 9.73 6.69 -7.68
CA ILE A 59 10.09 7.47 -8.86
C ILE A 59 11.26 6.77 -9.56
N GLY A 60 11.03 6.32 -10.80
CA GLY A 60 12.03 5.59 -11.60
C GLY A 60 11.94 4.06 -11.53
N TYR A 61 10.95 3.48 -10.84
CA TYR A 61 10.72 2.03 -10.87
C TYR A 61 10.19 1.62 -12.24
N ARG A 62 11.08 1.18 -13.13
CA ARG A 62 10.73 0.34 -14.26
C ARG A 62 10.57 -1.07 -13.69
N PRO A 63 9.40 -1.72 -13.77
CA PRO A 63 9.34 -3.16 -13.61
C PRO A 63 10.33 -3.70 -14.64
N THR A 64 11.45 -4.26 -14.19
CA THR A 64 12.28 -5.05 -15.10
C THR A 64 11.36 -6.14 -15.60
N GLU A 65 10.98 -6.06 -16.88
CA GLU A 65 10.34 -7.17 -17.59
C GLU A 65 11.36 -8.31 -17.68
N ASP A 66 11.68 -8.97 -16.57
CA ASP A 66 12.39 -10.23 -16.62
C ASP A 66 12.17 -11.04 -15.34
N ASN A 67 11.08 -11.80 -15.33
CA ASN A 67 10.99 -13.06 -14.60
C ASN A 67 10.13 -14.07 -15.40
N ARG A 68 10.12 -13.94 -16.73
CA ARG A 68 9.60 -14.98 -17.64
C ARG A 68 10.79 -15.62 -18.34
N LYS A 69 11.50 -16.49 -17.62
CA LYS A 69 12.11 -17.75 -18.07
C LYS A 69 13.15 -18.21 -17.06
N GLN A 70 12.69 -18.96 -16.07
CA GLN A 70 13.53 -20.01 -15.50
C GLN A 70 12.80 -21.34 -15.73
N THR A 71 12.74 -21.71 -17.01
CA THR A 71 12.59 -23.10 -17.44
C THR A 71 13.91 -23.48 -18.09
N ASP A 72 14.41 -24.66 -17.69
CA ASP A 72 15.53 -25.44 -18.21
C ASP A 72 16.97 -25.05 -17.83
N SER A 73 17.49 -25.79 -16.84
CA SER A 73 18.78 -26.49 -16.94
C SER A 73 18.71 -27.79 -16.14
#